data_AF-A0A1Q2LFB1-F1
#
_entry.id   AF-A0A1Q2LFB1-F1
#
_cell.length_a   1.000
_cell.length_b   1.000
_cell.length_c   1.000
_cell.angle_alpha   90.00
_cell.angle_beta   90.00
_cell.angle_gamma   90.00
#
_symmetry.space_group_name_H-M   'P 1'
#
loop_
_entity.id
_entity.type
_entity.pdbx_description
1 polymer ?
#
loop_
_entity_poly.entity_id
_entity_poly.type
_entity_poly.pdbx_seq_one_letter_code
_entity_poly.pdbx_strand_id
1 'polypeptide(L)'
;MHDSKINKLITIIQCTIQETMTKQEHLTPTLNDIYDSFNLLGLKLERHENNSSEILKMLKNKEHTNWDTFIIKLLQVYKSQR
;
A
#
# COMPACT_ATOMS: atom_id res chain seq x y z
N MET A 1 16.50 -15.72 9.29
CA MET A 1 17.08 -14.36 9.49
C MET A 1 16.73 -13.36 8.38
N HIS A 2 16.25 -13.77 7.20
CA HIS A 2 15.80 -12.84 6.14
C HIS A 2 14.42 -12.20 6.42
N ASP A 3 13.54 -12.87 7.17
CA ASP A 3 12.19 -12.38 7.46
C ASP A 3 12.17 -11.06 8.25
N SER A 4 13.19 -10.81 9.07
CA SER A 4 13.23 -9.61 9.93
C SER A 4 13.26 -8.30 9.13
N LYS A 5 13.94 -8.26 7.97
CA LYS A 5 14.03 -7.03 7.16
C LYS A 5 12.75 -6.78 6.37
N ILE A 6 12.17 -7.84 5.81
CA ILE A 6 10.90 -7.75 5.07
C ILE A 6 9.78 -7.34 6.03
N ASN A 7 9.70 -7.95 7.22
CA ASN A 7 8.70 -7.59 8.22
C ASN A 7 8.85 -6.13 8.65
N LYS A 8 10.07 -5.62 8.83
CA LYS A 8 10.29 -4.19 9.12
C LYS A 8 9.76 -3.29 8.01
N LEU A 9 10.00 -3.64 6.74
CA LEU A 9 9.47 -2.88 5.60
C LEU A 9 7.94 -2.90 5.57
N ILE A 10 7.33 -4.07 5.78
CA ILE A 10 5.88 -4.21 5.87
C ILE A 10 5.33 -3.34 7.00
N THR A 11 5.92 -3.38 8.19
CA THR A 11 5.50 -2.54 9.32
C THR A 11 5.61 -1.06 8.99
N ILE A 12 6.71 -0.60 8.37
CA ILE A 12 6.87 0.81 7.98
C ILE A 12 5.74 1.23 7.03
N ILE A 13 5.49 0.45 5.98
CA ILE A 13 4.44 0.76 4.98
C ILE A 13 3.07 0.75 5.64
N GLN A 14 2.78 -0.25 6.48
CA GLN A 14 1.53 -0.35 7.22
C GLN A 14 1.30 0.90 8.08
N CYS A 15 2.28 1.31 8.88
CA CYS A 15 2.18 2.49 9.72
C CYS A 15 1.91 3.75 8.90
N THR A 16 2.61 3.95 7.77
CA THR A 16 2.38 5.11 6.90
C THR A 16 0.98 5.11 6.28
N ILE A 17 0.46 3.95 5.88
CA ILE A 17 -0.93 3.84 5.37
C ILE A 17 -1.93 4.19 6.47
N GLN A 18 -1.75 3.65 7.68
CA GLN A 18 -2.63 3.93 8.81
C GLN A 18 -2.59 5.40 9.24
N GLU A 19 -1.41 6.02 9.25
CA GLU A 19 -1.27 7.46 9.54
C GLU A 19 -1.97 8.31 8.49
N THR A 20 -1.86 7.95 7.21
CA THR A 20 -2.52 8.66 6.11
C THR A 20 -4.04 8.53 6.23
N MET A 21 -4.55 7.32 6.45
CA MET A 21 -5.97 7.07 6.69
C MET A 21 -6.49 7.88 7.88
N THR A 22 -5.74 7.90 8.99
CA THR A 22 -6.13 8.62 10.21
C THR A 22 -6.19 10.12 9.97
N LYS A 23 -5.23 10.69 9.23
CA LYS A 23 -5.21 12.11 8.85
C LYS A 23 -6.38 12.49 7.94
N GLN A 24 -6.86 11.56 7.12
CA GLN A 24 -7.98 11.77 6.21
C GLN A 24 -9.33 11.31 6.79
N GLU A 25 -9.36 10.90 8.07
CA GLU A 25 -10.56 10.39 8.76
C GLU A 25 -11.21 9.17 8.07
N HIS A 26 -10.40 8.38 7.36
CA HIS A 26 -10.85 7.19 6.64
C HIS A 26 -10.82 5.94 7.53
N LEU A 27 -11.94 5.21 7.58
CA LEU A 27 -12.04 3.93 8.30
C LEU A 27 -11.36 2.76 7.57
N THR A 28 -11.27 2.84 6.24
CA THR A 28 -10.63 1.84 5.39
C THR A 28 -9.71 2.53 4.38
N PRO A 29 -8.61 1.88 3.96
CA PRO A 29 -7.70 2.50 3.01
C PRO A 29 -8.40 2.75 1.68
N THR A 30 -8.27 3.97 1.16
CA THR A 30 -8.71 4.36 -0.17
C THR A 30 -7.56 4.33 -1.15
N LEU A 31 -7.87 4.39 -2.44
CA LEU A 31 -6.85 4.48 -3.49
C LEU A 31 -5.90 5.67 -3.27
N ASN A 32 -6.43 6.82 -2.84
CA ASN A 32 -5.64 8.01 -2.57
C ASN A 32 -4.71 7.80 -1.36
N ASP A 33 -5.20 7.20 -0.29
CA ASP A 33 -4.36 6.89 0.89
C ASP A 33 -3.15 6.05 0.49
N ILE A 34 -3.32 5.06 -0.41
CA ILE A 34 -2.21 4.23 -0.90
C ILE A 34 -1.18 5.07 -1.65
N TYR A 35 -1.63 5.87 -2.62
CA TYR A 35 -0.71 6.71 -3.40
C TYR A 35 0.01 7.74 -2.54
N ASP A 36 -0.71 8.38 -1.61
CA ASP A 36 -0.16 9.40 -0.73
C ASP A 36 0.85 8.77 0.24
N SER A 37 0.57 7.58 0.77
CA SER A 37 1.49 6.83 1.62
C SER A 37 2.77 6.44 0.88
N PHE A 38 2.66 5.95 -0.35
CA PHE A 38 3.82 5.60 -1.15
C PHE A 38 4.65 6.83 -1.49
N ASN A 39 4.00 7.96 -1.79
CA ASN A 39 4.68 9.24 -2.00
C ASN A 39 5.43 9.73 -0.74
N LEU A 40 4.83 9.59 0.45
CA LEU A 40 5.48 9.91 1.74
C LEU A 40 6.73 9.05 2.00
N LEU A 41 6.73 7.80 1.52
CA LEU A 41 7.87 6.89 1.61
C LEU A 41 8.95 7.16 0.54
N GLY A 42 8.74 8.14 -0.34
CA GLY A 42 9.63 8.38 -1.50
C GLY A 42 9.54 7.30 -2.58
N LEU A 43 8.49 6.45 -2.54
CA LEU A 43 8.23 5.42 -3.53
C LEU A 43 7.21 5.96 -4.54
N LYS A 44 7.68 6.31 -5.75
CA LYS A 44 6.81 6.83 -6.79
C LYS A 44 6.00 5.70 -7.44
N LEU A 45 4.82 5.42 -6.89
CA LEU A 45 3.83 4.54 -7.50
C LEU A 45 3.06 5.33 -8.56
N GLU A 46 3.23 5.00 -9.85
CA GLU A 46 2.59 5.77 -10.93
C GLU A 46 1.06 5.63 -10.91
N ARG A 47 0.37 6.78 -10.96
CA ARG A 47 -1.08 6.85 -11.10
C ARG A 47 -1.46 6.64 -12.58
N HIS A 48 -1.49 5.39 -13.02
CA HIS A 48 -2.06 5.00 -14.31
C HIS A 48 -3.14 3.92 -14.14
N GLU A 49 -3.99 3.78 -15.17
CA GLU A 49 -5.24 3.02 -15.11
C GLU A 49 -5.06 1.58 -14.59
N ASN A 50 -4.04 0.85 -15.07
CA ASN A 50 -3.77 -0.52 -14.62
C ASN A 50 -3.47 -0.60 -13.11
N ASN A 51 -2.56 0.23 -12.58
CA ASN A 51 -2.22 0.19 -11.15
C ASN A 51 -3.40 0.58 -10.28
N SER A 52 -4.13 1.63 -10.70
CA SER A 52 -5.31 2.08 -9.99
C SER A 52 -6.39 1.00 -9.96
N SER A 53 -6.61 0.32 -11.09
CA SER A 53 -7.53 -0.81 -11.20
C SER A 53 -7.12 -1.98 -10.29
N GLU A 54 -5.84 -2.32 -10.26
CA GLU A 54 -5.33 -3.42 -9.44
C GLU A 54 -5.47 -3.12 -7.94
N ILE A 55 -5.08 -1.92 -7.52
CA ILE A 55 -5.20 -1.47 -6.12
C ILE A 55 -6.67 -1.41 -5.72
N LEU A 56 -7.55 -0.86 -6.56
CA LEU A 56 -8.99 -0.84 -6.30
C LEU A 56 -9.57 -2.25 -6.17
N LYS A 57 -9.08 -3.20 -6.97
CA LYS A 57 -9.47 -4.62 -6.86
C LYS A 57 -9.06 -5.21 -5.52
N MET A 58 -7.83 -4.96 -5.05
CA MET A 58 -7.36 -5.40 -3.74
C MET A 58 -8.21 -4.79 -2.60
N LEU A 59 -8.52 -3.50 -2.70
CA LEU A 59 -9.35 -2.79 -1.73
C LEU A 59 -10.78 -3.37 -1.68
N LYS A 60 -11.42 -3.57 -2.84
CA LYS A 60 -12.76 -4.19 -2.96
C LYS A 60 -12.81 -5.61 -2.42
N ASN A 61 -11.75 -6.39 -2.65
CA ASN A 61 -11.62 -7.74 -2.14
C ASN A 61 -11.29 -7.82 -0.63
N LYS A 62 -11.26 -6.67 0.07
CA LYS A 62 -10.92 -6.57 1.49
C LYS A 62 -9.55 -7.15 1.83
N GLU A 63 -8.61 -7.11 0.89
CA GLU A 63 -7.26 -7.65 1.12
C GLU A 63 -6.51 -6.86 2.20
N HIS A 64 -6.88 -5.60 2.43
CA HIS A 64 -6.42 -4.78 3.54
C HIS A 64 -6.72 -5.35 4.95
N THR A 65 -7.51 -6.42 5.06
CA THR A 65 -7.69 -7.17 6.31
C THR A 65 -6.49 -8.05 6.65
N ASN A 66 -5.67 -8.39 5.64
CA ASN A 66 -4.38 -9.08 5.80
C ASN A 66 -3.26 -8.15 5.29
N TRP A 67 -2.74 -7.33 6.21
CA TRP A 67 -1.76 -6.28 5.90
C TRP A 67 -0.52 -6.80 5.21
N ASP A 68 0.04 -7.92 5.65
CA ASP A 68 1.25 -8.50 5.05
C ASP A 68 1.02 -8.83 3.57
N THR A 69 -0.08 -9.54 3.27
CA THR A 69 -0.44 -9.92 1.90
C THR A 69 -0.72 -8.69 1.04
N PHE A 70 -1.47 -7.74 1.59
CA PHE A 70 -1.84 -6.51 0.91
C PHE A 70 -0.60 -5.69 0.53
N ILE A 71 0.31 -5.47 1.48
CA ILE A 71 1.53 -4.69 1.26
C ILE A 71 2.48 -5.38 0.29
N ILE A 72 2.63 -6.71 0.37
CA ILE A 72 3.43 -7.46 -0.59
C ILE A 72 2.89 -7.28 -2.01
N LYS A 73 1.57 -7.31 -2.21
CA LYS A 73 0.96 -7.06 -3.52
C LYS A 73 1.14 -5.62 -3.99
N LEU A 74 1.00 -4.64 -3.10
CA LEU A 74 1.31 -3.24 -3.45
C LEU A 74 2.77 -3.07 -3.92
N LEU A 75 3.71 -3.75 -3.26
CA LEU A 75 5.11 -3.77 -3.68
C LEU A 75 5.31 -4.48 -5.03
N GLN A 76 4.52 -5.51 -5.35
CA GLN A 76 4.54 -6.15 -6.67
C GLN A 76 4.01 -5.21 -7.76
N VAL A 77 2.95 -4.45 -7.49
CA VAL A 77 2.44 -3.40 -8.40
C VAL A 77 3.53 -2.35 -8.64
N TYR A 78 4.15 -1.86 -7.58
CA TYR A 78 5.26 -0.90 -7.67
C TYR A 78 6.44 -1.46 -8.48
N LYS A 79 6.81 -2.73 -8.27
CA LYS A 79 7.92 -3.36 -8.99
C LYS A 79 7.61 -3.54 -10.47
N SER A 80 6.37 -3.85 -10.84
CA SER A 80 5.96 -4.07 -12.23
C SER A 80 5.98 -2.80 -13.10
N GLN A 81 6.16 -1.62 -12.48
CA GLN A 81 6.31 -0.33 -13.17
C GLN A 81 7.75 -0.04 -13.59
N ARG A 82 8.73 -0.82 -13.11
CA ARG A 82 10.16 -0.69 -13.43
C ARG A 82 10.64 -1.82 -14.31
#